data_AF-A0A6P0NPQ0-F1
#
_entry.id   AF-A0A6P0NPQ0-F1
#
_cell.length_a   1.000
_cell.length_b   1.000
_cell.length_c   1.000
_cell.angle_alpha   90.00
_cell.angle_beta   90.00
_cell.angle_gamma   90.00
#
_symmetry.space_group_name_H-M   'P 1'
#
loop_
_entity.id
_entity.type
_entity.pdbx_description
1 polymer ?
#
loop_
_entity_poly.entity_id
_entity_poly.type
_entity_poly.pdbx_seq_one_letter_code
_entity_poly.pdbx_strand_id
1 'polypeptide(L)'
;MNQISDTDKIMLEKFHQLSLTQRQSIKDFLDFLLSQNHWSNSGNSSDKEEEKQVSFYEATKEMAGALDFCPGDLSTNKKYLEDIGK
;
A
#
# COMPACT_ATOMS: atom_id res chain seq x y z
N MET A 1 37.90 15.47 -10.57
CA MET A 1 37.04 16.50 -9.97
C MET A 1 35.65 16.38 -10.57
N ASN A 2 34.63 16.05 -9.77
CA ASN A 2 33.23 16.10 -10.22
C ASN A 2 32.82 17.58 -10.25
N GLN A 3 32.78 18.17 -11.43
CA GLN A 3 32.23 19.52 -11.58
C GLN A 3 30.73 19.42 -11.39
N ILE A 4 30.21 20.07 -10.36
CA ILE A 4 28.76 20.22 -10.17
C ILE A 4 28.25 21.01 -11.37
N SER A 5 27.22 20.49 -12.03
CA SER A 5 26.69 21.14 -13.23
C SER A 5 26.15 22.52 -12.86
N ASP A 6 26.19 23.49 -13.78
CA ASP A 6 25.67 24.83 -13.47
C ASP A 6 24.18 24.80 -13.08
N THR A 7 23.45 23.78 -13.53
CA THR A 7 22.08 23.47 -13.12
C THR A 7 21.98 23.12 -11.63
N ASP A 8 22.91 22.34 -11.10
CA ASP A 8 22.90 21.95 -9.67
C ASP A 8 23.16 23.16 -8.76
N LYS A 9 24.03 24.08 -9.19
CA LYS A 9 24.30 25.33 -8.47
C LYS A 9 23.05 26.20 -8.39
N ILE A 10 22.34 26.36 -9.51
CA ILE A 10 21.11 27.16 -9.59
C ILE A 10 19.99 26.53 -8.74
N MET A 11 19.88 25.20 -8.71
CA MET A 11 18.94 24.51 -7.83
C MET A 11 19.24 24.79 -6.35
N LEU A 12 20.52 24.72 -5.95
CA LEU A 12 20.91 24.93 -4.57
C LEU A 12 20.63 26.38 -4.12
N GLU A 13 20.90 27.36 -4.99
CA GLU A 13 20.57 28.76 -4.74
C GLU A 13 19.07 28.96 -4.52
N LYS A 14 18.24 28.40 -5.41
CA LYS A 14 16.77 28.44 -5.27
C LYS A 14 16.29 27.76 -3.99
N PHE A 15 16.90 26.64 -3.62
CA PHE A 15 16.56 25.92 -2.39
C PHE A 15 16.82 26.77 -1.14
N HIS A 16 17.90 27.55 -1.12
CA HIS A 16 18.21 28.46 -0.02
C HIS A 16 17.25 29.65 0.09
N GLN A 17 16.65 30.08 -1.02
CA GLN A 17 15.66 31.17 -1.05
C GLN A 17 14.28 30.74 -0.51
N LEU A 18 14.03 29.44 -0.34
CA LEU A 18 12.75 28.93 0.15
C LEU A 18 12.58 29.11 1.67
N SER A 19 11.32 29.24 2.07
CA SER A 19 10.94 29.20 3.49
C SER A 19 11.23 27.84 4.12
N LEU A 20 11.28 27.78 5.45
CA LEU A 20 11.55 26.54 6.20
C LEU A 20 10.52 25.45 5.87
N THR A 21 9.24 25.82 5.79
CA THR A 21 8.13 24.90 5.46
C THR A 21 8.26 24.31 4.07
N GLN A 22 8.64 25.14 3.08
CA GLN A 22 8.84 24.68 1.71
C GLN A 22 10.03 23.73 1.59
N ARG A 23 11.13 24.01 2.31
CA ARG A 23 12.29 23.09 2.37
C ARG A 23 11.93 21.75 2.98
N GLN A 24 11.12 21.74 4.04
CA GLN A 24 10.64 20.51 4.64
C GLN A 24 9.78 19.69 3.67
N SER A 25 8.84 20.35 2.96
CA SER A 25 8.02 19.68 1.94
C SER A 25 8.85 19.06 0.81
N ILE A 26 9.92 19.74 0.36
CA ILE A 26 10.85 19.18 -0.64
C ILE A 26 11.56 17.95 -0.09
N LYS A 27 12.03 18.00 1.17
CA LYS A 27 12.65 16.86 1.82
C LYS A 27 11.69 15.67 1.89
N ASP A 28 10.47 15.90 2.36
CA ASP A 28 9.45 14.84 2.48
C ASP A 28 9.12 14.23 1.12
N PHE A 29 9.06 15.06 0.06
CA PHE A 29 8.84 14.59 -1.31
C PHE A 29 10.02 13.76 -1.86
N LEU A 30 11.25 14.19 -1.60
CA LEU A 30 12.44 13.42 -1.99
C LEU A 30 12.51 12.08 -1.26
N ASP A 31 12.22 12.07 0.04
CA ASP A 31 12.14 10.85 0.85
C ASP A 31 11.07 9.90 0.29
N PHE A 32 9.90 10.42 -0.09
CA PHE A 32 8.87 9.66 -0.79
C PHE A 32 9.40 9.05 -2.10
N LEU A 33 10.00 9.84 -3.00
CA LEU A 33 10.51 9.33 -4.28
C LEU A 33 11.61 8.27 -4.09
N LEU A 34 12.52 8.47 -3.14
CA LEU A 34 13.57 7.50 -2.83
C LEU A 34 12.98 6.21 -2.24
N SER A 35 11.92 6.30 -1.44
CA SER A 35 11.21 5.12 -0.93
C SER A 35 10.53 4.31 -2.06
N GLN A 36 10.03 4.97 -3.11
CA GLN A 36 9.45 4.29 -4.28
C GLN A 36 10.52 3.53 -5.09
N ASN A 37 11.76 4.02 -5.12
CA ASN A 37 12.85 3.30 -5.79
C ASN A 37 13.22 1.98 -5.10
N HIS A 38 12.98 1.82 -3.80
CA HIS A 38 13.15 0.53 -3.13
C HIS A 38 12.16 -0.53 -3.64
N TRP A 39 10.94 -0.11 -4.02
CA TRP A 39 9.94 -1.00 -4.62
C TRP A 39 10.37 -1.47 -6.02
N SER A 40 10.94 -0.56 -6.83
CA SER A 40 11.33 -0.84 -8.21
C SER A 40 12.69 -1.55 -8.35
N ASN A 41 13.58 -1.44 -7.36
CA ASN A 41 14.91 -2.07 -7.40
C ASN A 41 14.95 -3.43 -6.69
N SER A 42 13.84 -3.87 -6.08
CA SER A 42 13.62 -5.24 -5.62
C SER A 42 13.31 -6.21 -6.79
N GLY A 43 13.92 -5.97 -7.96
CA GLY A 43 13.81 -6.82 -9.15
C GLY A 43 15.14 -7.47 -9.56
N ASN A 44 16.26 -7.17 -8.88
CA ASN A 44 17.59 -7.66 -9.29
C ASN A 44 18.39 -8.31 -8.15
N SER A 45 17.71 -8.99 -7.21
CA SER A 45 18.35 -9.99 -6.37
C SER A 45 17.56 -11.28 -6.44
N SER A 46 18.02 -12.16 -7.32
CA SER A 46 18.06 -13.63 -7.19
C SER A 46 17.36 -14.19 -5.95
N ASP A 47 16.40 -15.08 -6.20
CA ASP A 47 15.90 -16.11 -5.26
C ASP A 47 14.92 -15.66 -4.18
N LYS A 48 13.68 -15.29 -4.54
CA LYS A 48 12.46 -15.76 -3.83
C LYS A 48 11.32 -15.91 -4.83
N GLU A 49 10.62 -17.02 -4.67
CA GLU A 49 9.53 -17.54 -5.49
C GLU A 49 8.63 -16.44 -6.07
N GLU A 50 8.30 -16.59 -7.35
CA GLU A 50 7.24 -15.85 -8.01
C GLU A 50 5.92 -16.11 -7.27
N GLU A 51 5.66 -15.38 -6.18
CA GLU A 51 4.33 -15.23 -5.64
C GLU A 51 3.52 -14.52 -6.71
N LYS A 52 2.88 -15.33 -7.56
CA LYS A 52 1.90 -14.91 -8.56
C LYS A 52 1.03 -13.84 -7.90
N GLN A 53 1.17 -12.59 -8.35
CA GLN A 53 0.42 -11.47 -7.80
C GLN A 53 -1.07 -11.72 -8.09
N VAL A 54 -1.75 -12.36 -7.15
CA VAL A 54 -3.17 -12.64 -7.23
C VAL A 54 -3.90 -11.32 -7.08
N SER A 55 -4.58 -10.91 -8.15
CA SER A 55 -5.48 -9.77 -8.09
C SER A 55 -6.52 -9.98 -6.99
N PHE A 56 -6.96 -8.90 -6.33
CA PHE A 56 -8.04 -8.94 -5.34
C PHE A 56 -9.29 -9.66 -5.88
N TYR A 57 -9.55 -9.54 -7.19
CA TYR A 57 -10.62 -10.26 -7.87
C TYR A 57 -10.40 -11.79 -7.91
N GLU A 58 -9.16 -12.23 -8.13
CA GLU A 58 -8.81 -13.67 -8.12
C GLU A 58 -8.86 -14.23 -6.69
N ALA A 59 -8.40 -13.46 -5.69
CA ALA A 59 -8.43 -13.85 -4.28
C ALA A 59 -9.85 -13.96 -3.71
N THR A 60 -10.78 -13.12 -4.17
CA THR A 60 -12.18 -13.13 -3.69
C THR A 60 -13.06 -14.12 -4.45
N LYS A 61 -12.57 -14.73 -5.54
CA LYS A 61 -13.31 -15.73 -6.31
C LYS A 61 -13.62 -17.00 -5.50
N GLU A 62 -12.71 -17.42 -4.62
CA GLU A 62 -12.97 -18.54 -3.70
C GLU A 62 -13.99 -18.18 -2.60
N MET A 63 -14.10 -16.89 -2.26
CA MET A 63 -15.08 -16.40 -1.28
C MET A 63 -16.48 -16.16 -1.86
N ALA A 64 -16.63 -16.16 -3.19
CA ALA A 64 -17.92 -15.93 -3.86
C ALA A 64 -18.98 -17.00 -3.54
N GLY A 65 -18.60 -18.17 -3.00
CA GLY A 65 -19.50 -19.19 -2.48
C GLY A 65 -19.60 -19.27 -0.95
N ALA A 66 -18.80 -18.51 -0.21
CA ALA A 66 -18.82 -18.51 1.26
C ALA A 66 -19.99 -17.68 1.83
N LEU A 67 -20.60 -16.82 1.01
CA LEU A 67 -21.78 -16.02 1.37
C LEU A 67 -23.10 -16.79 1.28
N ASP A 68 -23.15 -17.92 0.56
CA ASP A 68 -24.32 -18.81 0.55
C ASP A 68 -24.50 -19.56 1.88
N PHE A 69 -23.49 -19.52 2.76
CA PHE A 69 -23.56 -19.99 4.14
C PHE A 69 -23.75 -18.82 5.12
N CYS A 70 -24.48 -17.78 4.70
CA CYS A 70 -25.08 -16.86 5.65
C CYS A 70 -25.82 -17.72 6.70
N PRO A 71 -25.59 -17.54 8.01
CA PRO A 71 -26.23 -18.38 9.02
C PRO A 71 -27.73 -18.36 8.74
N GLY A 72 -28.23 -19.49 8.23
CA GLY A 72 -29.60 -19.59 7.74
C GLY A 72 -30.50 -19.06 8.82
N ASP A 73 -31.42 -18.17 8.44
CA ASP A 73 -32.23 -17.40 9.38
C ASP A 73 -32.65 -18.27 10.58
N LEU A 74 -32.01 -17.99 11.73
CA LEU A 74 -32.18 -18.76 12.95
C LEU A 74 -33.62 -18.67 13.47
N SER A 75 -34.43 -17.75 12.93
CA SER A 75 -35.87 -17.68 13.15
C SER A 75 -36.62 -18.96 12.74
N THR A 76 -36.04 -19.78 11.86
CA THR A 76 -36.64 -21.05 11.41
C THR A 76 -36.17 -22.27 12.20
N ASN A 77 -35.09 -22.13 12.98
CA ASN A 77 -34.56 -23.24 13.79
C ASN A 77 -35.28 -23.31 15.15
N LYS A 78 -36.30 -24.15 15.22
CA LYS A 78 -37.15 -24.33 16.41
C LYS A 78 -36.35 -24.59 17.69
N LYS A 79 -35.26 -25.35 17.59
CA LYS A 79 -34.38 -25.67 18.74
C LYS A 79 -33.68 -24.41 19.29
N TYR A 80 -33.42 -23.42 18.45
CA TYR A 80 -32.76 -22.17 18.85
C TYR A 80 -33.72 -21.19 19.58
N LEU A 81 -35.03 -21.38 19.44
CA LEU A 81 -36.07 -20.53 20.04
C LEU A 81 -36.59 -21.03 21.39
N GLU A 82 -36.23 -22.26 21.80
CA GLU A 82 -36.82 -22.94 22.98
C GLU A 82 -36.49 -22.28 24.34
N ASP A 83 -35.45 -21.45 24.41
CA ASP A 83 -34.99 -20.80 25.65
C ASP A 83 -35.06 -19.26 25.60
N ILE A 84 -35.66 -18.69 24.55
CA ILE A 84 -35.85 -17.24 24.46
C ILE A 84 -37.10 -16.85 25.25
N GLY A 85 -36.91 -16.09 26.33
CA GLY A 85 -38.01 -15.50 27.12
C GLY A 85 -38.45 -16.31 28.35
N LYS A 86 -37.60 -17.22 28.87
CA LYS A 86 -37.75 -17.82 30.21
C LYS A 86 -37.25 -16.90 31.32
#